data_AF-A0A3B4B9R5-F1
#
_entry.id   AF-A0A3B4B9R5-F1
#
_cell.length_a   1.000
_cell.length_b   1.000
_cell.length_c   1.000
_cell.angle_alpha   90.00
_cell.angle_beta   90.00
_cell.angle_gamma   90.00
#
_symmetry.space_group_name_H-M   'P 1'
#
loop_
_entity.id
_entity.type
_entity.pdbx_description
1 polymer ?
#
loop_
_entity_poly.entity_id
_entity_poly.type
_entity_poly.pdbx_seq_one_letter_code
_entity_poly.pdbx_strand_id
1 'polypeptide(L)'
;MASSFEQMRANVAKLLRGIDRYNPENLATLERYVETQARENAYDLEANLAVLKLYQFNPAYFQTQVTSQIHLPHTDFTLCKCMIDQTHQEERPIRQILYLGNLLETCHFQSFWVYPVSWQPPSDPEACTDTALDHHFFILCF
;
A
#
# COMPACT_ATOMS: atom_id res chain seq x y z
N MET A 1 3.41 27.58 5.40
CA MET A 1 2.14 26.92 5.79
C MET A 1 2.41 25.43 5.74
N ALA A 2 2.16 24.69 6.82
CA ALA A 2 2.30 23.23 6.79
C ALA A 2 1.34 22.66 5.74
N SER A 3 1.79 21.72 4.92
CA SER A 3 0.93 21.09 3.91
C SER A 3 -0.26 20.41 4.59
N SER A 4 -1.38 20.25 3.90
CA SER A 4 -2.54 19.52 4.45
C SER A 4 -2.17 18.11 4.94
N PHE A 5 -1.14 17.52 4.32
CA PHE A 5 -0.59 16.22 4.70
C PHE A 5 0.15 16.26 6.05
N GLU A 6 1.00 17.27 6.29
CA GLU A 6 1.73 17.40 7.57
C GLU A 6 0.79 17.57 8.77
N GLN A 7 -0.31 18.31 8.59
CA GLN A 7 -1.33 18.45 9.64
C GLN A 7 -2.01 17.11 9.94
N MET A 8 -2.33 16.33 8.90
CA MET A 8 -2.95 15.02 9.06
C MET A 8 -1.99 14.02 9.71
N ARG A 9 -0.72 14.04 9.31
CA ARG A 9 0.35 13.25 9.94
C ARG A 9 0.50 13.55 11.43
N ALA A 10 0.48 14.82 11.83
CA ALA A 10 0.56 15.20 13.24
C ALA A 10 -0.67 14.71 14.05
N ASN A 11 -1.86 14.67 13.43
CA ASN A 11 -3.05 14.12 14.06
C ASN A 11 -2.96 12.58 14.21
N VAL A 12 -2.61 11.89 13.13
CA VAL A 12 -2.41 10.42 13.12
C VAL A 12 -1.36 10.01 14.15
N ALA A 13 -0.24 10.73 14.24
CA ALA A 13 0.80 10.47 15.24
C ALA A 13 0.31 10.58 16.70
N LYS A 14 -0.79 11.30 16.98
CA LYS A 14 -1.43 11.30 18.29
C LYS A 14 -2.33 10.08 18.47
N LEU A 15 -3.12 9.72 17.46
CA LEU A 15 -4.00 8.55 17.48
C LEU A 15 -3.24 7.23 17.63
N LEU A 16 -2.03 7.16 17.08
CA LEU A 16 -1.17 5.98 17.17
C LEU A 16 -0.54 5.80 18.57
N ARG A 17 -0.64 6.79 19.46
CA ARG A 17 -0.09 6.71 20.82
C ARG A 17 -1.09 6.08 21.78
N GLY A 18 -0.57 5.26 22.69
CA GLY A 18 -1.35 4.71 23.79
C GLY A 18 -2.40 3.70 23.33
N ILE A 19 -3.60 3.81 23.91
CA ILE A 19 -4.70 2.85 23.68
C ILE A 19 -5.55 3.21 22.45
N ASP A 20 -5.53 4.47 22.01
CA ASP A 20 -6.37 4.97 20.91
C ASP A 20 -6.04 4.31 19.56
N ARG A 21 -4.83 3.73 19.44
CA ARG A 21 -4.40 2.96 18.27
C ARG A 21 -5.25 1.72 17.98
N TYR A 22 -6.04 1.27 18.95
CA TYR A 22 -6.93 0.11 18.83
C TYR A 22 -8.41 0.50 18.81
N ASN A 23 -8.73 1.79 18.86
CA ASN A 23 -10.11 2.26 18.78
C ASN A 23 -10.59 2.19 17.31
N PRO A 24 -11.62 1.38 16.97
CA PRO A 24 -12.15 1.31 15.62
C PRO A 24 -12.76 2.63 15.13
N GLU A 25 -13.15 3.56 16.01
CA GLU A 25 -13.63 4.89 15.61
C GLU A 25 -12.55 5.70 14.87
N ASN A 26 -11.27 5.43 15.15
CA ASN A 26 -10.15 6.08 14.49
C ASN A 26 -9.88 5.53 13.08
N LEU A 27 -10.46 4.37 12.74
CA LEU A 27 -10.20 3.66 11.48
C LEU A 27 -10.50 4.54 10.27
N ALA A 28 -11.65 5.21 10.24
CA ALA A 28 -12.02 6.10 9.13
C ALA A 28 -11.00 7.24 8.90
N THR A 29 -10.37 7.73 9.97
CA THR A 29 -9.31 8.75 9.86
C THR A 29 -8.01 8.17 9.31
N LEU A 30 -7.66 6.95 9.74
CA LEU A 30 -6.47 6.24 9.28
C LEU A 30 -6.61 5.81 7.81
N GLU A 31 -7.77 5.32 7.39
CA GLU A 31 -8.07 4.95 5.99
C GLU A 31 -7.88 6.16 5.06
N ARG A 32 -8.47 7.31 5.41
CA ARG A 32 -8.28 8.56 4.66
C ARG A 32 -6.81 9.00 4.63
N TYR A 33 -6.05 8.71 5.69
CA TYR A 33 -4.62 8.98 5.72
C TYR A 33 -3.85 8.07 4.75
N VAL A 34 -4.20 6.78 4.64
CA VAL A 34 -3.65 5.85 3.63
C VAL A 34 -3.95 6.33 2.21
N GLU A 35 -5.18 6.75 1.92
CA GLU A 35 -5.51 7.30 0.59
C GLU A 35 -4.69 8.55 0.25
N THR A 36 -4.44 9.39 1.26
CA THR A 36 -3.64 10.61 1.07
C THR A 36 -2.16 10.29 0.93
N GLN A 37 -1.65 9.27 1.63
CA GLN A 37 -0.29 8.76 1.43
C GLN A 37 -0.06 8.37 -0.03
N ALA A 38 -0.99 7.63 -0.64
CA ALA A 38 -0.91 7.26 -2.05
C ALA A 38 -0.93 8.48 -2.99
N ARG A 39 -1.79 9.48 -2.72
CA ARG A 39 -1.92 10.69 -3.55
C ARG A 39 -0.72 11.63 -3.47
N GLU A 40 -0.20 11.84 -2.27
CA GLU A 40 0.90 12.76 -1.99
C GLU A 40 2.27 12.09 -2.09
N ASN A 41 2.30 10.81 -2.48
CA ASN A 41 3.50 9.99 -2.53
C ASN A 41 4.30 10.01 -1.20
N ALA A 42 3.58 9.81 -0.11
CA ALA A 42 4.13 9.78 1.24
C ALA A 42 3.95 8.39 1.86
N TYR A 43 4.77 8.08 2.85
CA TYR A 43 4.77 6.77 3.48
C TYR A 43 4.93 6.85 5.00
N ASP A 44 4.08 6.14 5.71
CA ASP A 44 4.02 6.03 7.16
C ASP A 44 3.67 4.59 7.57
N LEU A 45 4.71 3.77 7.77
CA LEU A 45 4.57 2.37 8.12
C LEU A 45 3.73 2.16 9.39
N GLU A 46 3.87 3.02 10.40
CA GLU A 46 3.18 2.84 11.68
C GLU A 46 1.66 2.98 11.52
N ALA A 47 1.22 3.95 10.71
CA ALA A 47 -0.19 4.13 10.36
C ALA A 47 -0.72 2.94 9.55
N ASN A 48 0.05 2.46 8.57
CA ASN A 48 -0.33 1.33 7.72
C ASN A 48 -0.51 0.04 8.54
N LEU A 49 0.43 -0.25 9.45
CA LEU A 49 0.34 -1.39 10.35
C LEU A 49 -0.83 -1.26 11.33
N ALA A 50 -1.15 -0.05 11.78
CA ALA A 50 -2.30 0.17 12.66
C ALA A 50 -3.64 -0.14 11.95
N VAL A 51 -3.79 0.27 10.68
CA VAL A 51 -4.97 -0.08 9.87
C VAL A 51 -5.11 -1.59 9.71
N LEU A 52 -4.04 -2.27 9.28
CA LEU A 52 -4.05 -3.73 9.13
C LEU A 52 -4.38 -4.44 10.45
N LYS A 53 -3.83 -3.96 11.56
CA LYS A 53 -4.09 -4.53 12.88
C LYS A 53 -5.53 -4.28 13.37
N LEU A 54 -6.11 -3.13 13.05
CA LEU A 54 -7.52 -2.85 13.34
C LEU A 54 -8.45 -3.76 12.53
N TYR A 55 -8.11 -4.02 11.26
CA TYR A 55 -8.85 -4.99 10.44
C TYR A 55 -8.77 -6.42 10.98
N GLN A 56 -7.60 -6.85 11.47
CA GLN A 56 -7.47 -8.15 12.14
C GLN A 56 -8.38 -8.28 13.37
N PHE A 57 -8.44 -7.22 14.19
CA PHE A 57 -9.30 -7.25 15.38
C PHE A 57 -10.79 -7.10 15.05
N ASN A 58 -11.12 -6.46 13.93
CA ASN A 58 -12.49 -6.18 13.53
C ASN A 58 -12.72 -6.52 12.05
N PRO A 59 -12.85 -7.82 11.69
CA PRO A 59 -12.97 -8.26 10.29
C PRO A 59 -14.14 -7.63 9.53
N ALA A 60 -15.21 -7.22 10.23
CA ALA A 60 -16.37 -6.57 9.64
C ALA A 60 -16.06 -5.19 8.99
N TYR A 61 -14.95 -4.56 9.37
CA TYR A 61 -14.52 -3.28 8.82
C TYR A 61 -13.44 -3.43 7.74
N PHE A 62 -13.06 -4.65 7.37
CA PHE A 62 -12.01 -4.88 6.38
C PHE A 62 -12.38 -4.19 5.05
N GLN A 63 -11.48 -3.32 4.56
CA GLN A 63 -11.64 -2.67 3.27
C GLN A 63 -10.53 -3.09 2.32
N THR A 64 -10.93 -3.82 1.28
CA THR A 64 -10.02 -4.33 0.23
C THR A 64 -9.34 -3.18 -0.52
N GLN A 65 -10.06 -2.07 -0.77
CA GLN A 65 -9.52 -0.91 -1.49
C GLN A 65 -8.41 -0.20 -0.70
N VAL A 66 -8.63 0.07 0.59
CA VAL A 66 -7.61 0.70 1.44
C VAL A 66 -6.40 -0.22 1.61
N THR A 67 -6.65 -1.52 1.85
CA THR A 67 -5.57 -2.52 1.99
C THR A 67 -4.70 -2.60 0.74
N SER A 68 -5.30 -2.46 -0.45
CA SER A 68 -4.58 -2.46 -1.73
C SER A 68 -3.71 -1.22 -1.97
N GLN A 69 -3.98 -0.12 -1.26
CA GLN A 69 -3.25 1.14 -1.35
C GLN A 69 -2.16 1.29 -0.29
N ILE A 70 -2.06 0.37 0.66
CA ILE A 70 -0.94 0.35 1.59
C ILE A 70 0.30 0.00 0.78
N HIS A 71 1.13 1.01 0.50
CA HIS A 71 2.38 0.81 -0.23
C HIS A 71 3.23 -0.18 0.56
N LEU A 72 3.71 -1.21 -0.14
CA LEU A 72 4.51 -2.28 0.44
C LEU A 72 5.94 -2.13 -0.09
N PRO A 73 6.75 -1.19 0.45
CA PRO A 73 8.16 -1.16 0.06
C PRO A 73 8.76 -2.54 0.35
N HIS A 74 9.66 -2.99 -0.52
CA HIS A 74 10.21 -4.36 -0.54
C HIS A 74 10.65 -4.90 0.85
N THR A 75 11.07 -4.04 1.78
CA THR A 75 11.43 -4.43 3.16
C THR A 75 10.26 -4.85 4.04
N ASP A 76 9.06 -4.31 3.80
CA ASP A 76 7.88 -4.46 4.68
C ASP A 76 6.77 -5.33 4.05
N PHE A 77 6.94 -5.76 2.80
CA PHE A 77 5.97 -6.57 2.05
C PHE A 77 5.60 -7.87 2.78
N THR A 78 6.60 -8.63 3.25
CA THR A 78 6.38 -9.87 4.01
C THR A 78 5.62 -9.60 5.31
N LEU A 79 5.92 -8.51 6.01
CA LEU A 79 5.22 -8.16 7.26
C LEU A 79 3.75 -7.86 7.01
N CYS A 80 3.43 -7.04 6.02
CA CYS A 80 2.05 -6.69 5.73
C CYS A 80 1.26 -7.87 5.17
N LYS A 81 1.89 -8.73 4.35
CA LYS A 81 1.28 -10.00 3.92
C LYS A 81 0.89 -10.87 5.11
N CYS A 82 1.77 -11.03 6.10
CA CYS A 82 1.46 -11.77 7.32
C CYS A 82 0.35 -11.14 8.17
N MET A 83 0.08 -9.84 7.99
CA MET A 83 -0.99 -9.14 8.70
C MET A 83 -2.37 -9.25 8.01
N ILE A 84 -2.43 -9.76 6.78
CA ILE A 84 -3.69 -9.95 6.05
C ILE A 84 -4.10 -11.42 6.17
N ASP A 85 -5.33 -11.69 6.60
CA ASP A 85 -5.85 -13.06 6.69
C ASP A 85 -5.85 -13.76 5.33
N GLN A 86 -5.63 -15.07 5.33
CA GLN A 86 -5.51 -15.87 4.12
C GLN A 86 -6.74 -15.76 3.19
N THR A 87 -7.94 -15.67 3.76
CA THR A 87 -9.18 -15.45 2.99
C THR A 87 -9.11 -14.15 2.18
N HIS A 88 -8.65 -13.06 2.80
CA HIS A 88 -8.54 -11.75 2.15
C HIS A 88 -7.34 -11.69 1.18
N GLN A 89 -6.30 -12.50 1.38
CA GLN A 89 -5.19 -12.59 0.43
C GLN A 89 -5.61 -13.16 -0.94
N GLU A 90 -6.68 -13.95 -0.99
CA GLU A 90 -7.18 -14.54 -2.25
C GLU A 90 -8.08 -13.57 -3.03
N GLU A 91 -8.54 -12.49 -2.39
CA GLU A 91 -9.42 -11.48 -2.99
C GLU A 91 -8.69 -10.61 -4.01
N ARG A 92 -9.42 -10.15 -5.04
CA ARG A 92 -8.91 -9.15 -5.98
C ARG A 92 -9.21 -7.75 -5.42
N PRO A 93 -8.27 -6.78 -5.49
CA PRO A 93 -6.96 -6.85 -6.17
C PRO A 93 -5.79 -7.35 -5.31
N ILE A 94 -5.99 -7.65 -4.01
CA ILE A 94 -4.91 -8.03 -3.07
C ILE A 94 -4.07 -9.18 -3.60
N ARG A 95 -4.71 -10.24 -4.10
CA ARG A 95 -4.01 -11.39 -4.71
C ARG A 95 -3.06 -10.99 -5.83
N GLN A 96 -3.40 -10.00 -6.65
CA GLN A 96 -2.55 -9.53 -7.73
C GLN A 96 -1.33 -8.80 -7.19
N ILE A 97 -1.55 -7.92 -6.22
CA ILE A 97 -0.49 -7.17 -5.54
C ILE A 97 0.50 -8.15 -4.88
N LEU A 98 -0.02 -9.16 -4.19
CA LEU A 98 0.82 -10.19 -3.57
C LEU A 98 1.61 -11.02 -4.61
N TYR A 99 0.99 -11.33 -5.74
CA TYR A 99 1.66 -12.04 -6.83
C TYR A 99 2.77 -11.18 -7.46
N LEU A 100 2.49 -9.90 -7.73
CA LEU A 100 3.46 -8.95 -8.26
C LEU A 100 4.63 -8.74 -7.30
N GLY A 101 4.36 -8.58 -6.00
CA GLY A 101 5.41 -8.48 -4.98
C GLY A 101 6.30 -9.72 -4.93
N ASN A 102 5.72 -10.92 -5.05
CA ASN A 102 6.50 -12.16 -5.13
C ASN A 102 7.39 -12.23 -6.38
N LEU A 103 6.94 -11.72 -7.53
CA LEU A 103 7.77 -11.63 -8.74
C LEU A 103 8.97 -10.70 -8.53
N LEU A 104 8.78 -9.59 -7.81
CA LEU A 104 9.87 -8.68 -7.44
C LEU A 104 10.84 -9.33 -6.44
N GLU A 105 10.35 -9.95 -5.37
CA GLU A 105 11.17 -10.64 -4.36
C GLU A 105 12.02 -11.77 -4.98
N THR A 106 11.53 -12.40 -6.04
CA THR A 106 12.22 -13.49 -6.75
C THR A 106 12.94 -13.03 -8.02
N CYS A 107 13.06 -11.71 -8.25
CA CYS A 107 13.72 -11.09 -9.41
C CYS A 107 13.16 -11.50 -10.78
N HIS A 108 11.90 -11.94 -10.86
CA HIS A 108 11.21 -12.27 -12.11
C HIS A 108 10.67 -11.01 -12.82
N PHE A 109 11.54 -10.04 -13.08
CA PHE A 109 11.17 -8.74 -13.64
C PHE A 109 10.47 -8.86 -15.00
N GLN A 110 10.91 -9.77 -15.87
CA GLN A 110 10.27 -9.98 -17.17
C GLN A 110 8.79 -10.37 -17.01
N SER A 111 8.47 -11.22 -16.03
CA SER A 111 7.08 -11.61 -15.77
C SER A 111 6.30 -10.47 -15.11
N PHE A 112 6.95 -9.71 -14.23
CA PHE A 112 6.35 -8.55 -13.56
C PHE A 112 5.88 -7.50 -14.56
N TRP A 113 6.71 -7.16 -15.55
CA TRP A 113 6.40 -6.16 -16.57
C TRP A 113 5.42 -6.65 -17.65
N VAL A 114 5.25 -7.95 -17.84
CA VAL A 114 4.29 -8.54 -18.82
C VAL A 114 2.90 -8.77 -18.21
N TYR A 115 2.81 -8.93 -16.89
CA TYR A 115 1.56 -9.17 -16.18
C TYR A 115 0.49 -8.05 -16.22
N PRO A 116 0.78 -6.76 -16.44
CA PRO A 116 -0.28 -5.79 -16.67
C PRO A 116 -0.86 -6.08 -18.05
N VAL A 117 -2.03 -6.73 -18.11
CA VAL A 117 -2.77 -7.12 -19.33
C VAL A 117 -3.23 -5.91 -20.20
N SER A 118 -2.70 -4.70 -19.94
CA SER A 118 -2.84 -3.52 -20.80
C SER A 118 -1.55 -2.71 -20.96
N TRP A 119 -0.39 -3.18 -20.49
CA TRP A 119 0.88 -2.48 -20.73
C TRP A 119 1.62 -3.13 -21.90
N GLN A 120 1.75 -2.40 -23.00
CA GLN A 120 2.68 -2.76 -24.06
C GLN A 120 4.09 -2.39 -23.58
N PRO A 121 5.02 -3.35 -23.44
CA PRO A 121 6.40 -3.01 -23.19
C PRO A 121 6.94 -2.14 -24.33
N PRO A 122 7.71 -1.07 -24.04
CA PRO A 122 8.44 -0.38 -25.09
C PRO A 122 9.37 -1.39 -25.76
N SER A 123 9.38 -1.38 -27.09
CA SER A 123 10.14 -2.33 -27.91
C SER A 123 11.66 -2.19 -27.76
N ASP A 124 12.11 -1.13 -27.07
CA ASP A 124 13.50 -0.81 -26.83
C ASP A 124 13.85 -0.90 -25.33
N PRO A 125 14.88 -1.67 -24.94
CA PRO A 125 15.31 -1.80 -23.54
C PRO A 125 15.87 -0.51 -22.93
N GLU A 126 16.18 0.51 -23.72
CA GLU A 126 16.67 1.83 -23.26
C GLU A 126 15.54 2.85 -22.98
N ALA A 127 14.30 2.60 -23.42
CA ALA A 127 13.18 3.53 -23.21
C ALA A 127 12.58 3.48 -21.78
N CYS A 128 13.08 2.58 -20.92
CA CYS A 128 12.57 2.39 -19.56
C CYS A 128 12.82 3.59 -18.62
N THR A 129 13.67 4.55 -19.03
CA THR A 129 14.07 5.70 -18.21
C THR A 129 13.20 6.96 -18.38
N ASP A 130 12.36 7.06 -19.42
CA ASP A 130 11.72 8.34 -19.79
C ASP A 130 10.19 8.40 -19.67
N THR A 131 9.49 7.28 -19.37
CA THR A 131 8.03 7.28 -19.12
C THR A 131 7.67 7.66 -17.68
N ALA A 132 8.34 8.68 -17.14
CA ALA A 132 8.48 8.96 -15.71
C ALA A 132 7.20 9.44 -14.98
N LEU A 133 6.10 9.73 -15.67
CA LEU A 133 4.91 10.32 -15.03
C LEU A 133 3.79 9.33 -14.68
N ASP A 134 3.66 8.21 -15.41
CA ASP A 134 2.80 7.08 -14.99
C ASP A 134 3.59 6.00 -14.23
N HIS A 135 4.90 5.93 -14.45
CA HIS A 135 5.82 5.05 -13.70
C HIS A 135 5.96 5.45 -12.23
N HIS A 136 5.75 6.72 -11.89
CA HIS A 136 5.90 7.20 -10.51
C HIS A 136 4.86 6.56 -9.58
N PHE A 137 3.62 6.36 -10.02
CA PHE A 137 2.60 5.76 -9.15
C PHE A 137 2.82 4.25 -8.90
N PHE A 138 3.37 3.53 -9.89
CA PHE A 138 3.56 2.07 -9.81
C PHE A 138 4.89 1.66 -9.16
N ILE A 139 5.96 2.45 -9.33
CA ILE A 139 7.27 2.23 -8.69
C ILE A 139 7.29 2.80 -7.27
N LEU A 140 6.47 3.80 -6.92
CA LEU A 140 6.37 4.25 -5.52
C LEU A 140 5.43 3.37 -4.67
N CYS A 141 4.66 2.48 -5.29
CA CYS A 141 3.89 1.43 -4.62
C CYS A 141 4.71 0.17 -4.31
N PHE A 142 5.93 0.00 -4.88
CA PHE A 142 6.80 -1.17 -4.72
C PHE A 142 8.30 -0.83 -4.68
#